data_AF-A0AAD4H263-F1
#
_entry.id   AF-A0AAD4H263-F1
#
_cell.length_a   1.000
_cell.length_b   1.000
_cell.length_c   1.000
_cell.angle_alpha   90.00
_cell.angle_beta   90.00
_cell.angle_gamma   90.00
#
_symmetry.space_group_name_H-M   'P 1'
#
loop_
_entity.id
_entity.type
_entity.pdbx_description
1 polymer ?
#
loop_
_entity_poly.entity_id
_entity_poly.type
_entity_poly.pdbx_seq_one_letter_code
_entity_poly.pdbx_strand_id
1 'polypeptide(L)'
;MGWGGVVDIFCVECANKAFGTALVCPACETSLTQQDDIVFVDLNPSQEYRSSILSGLRPEIIMEICTRGISFWTYQTSQEAKYQEMAQKTLEDKIGQLERQLQRMTREVNVELNGFRDTVSALQKNAEQEKRKSADLTDQLDEKSRQLSRLQTMYDRQKRRPLFPAETSSSALQRSLFAEEGALLPDTVAAVGRAGSIGVVGGVGHAALRGDPYQLYQAMVRRYGCDTKAVREESNGHTEPDALFVHQR
;
A
#
# COMPACT_ATOMS: atom_id res chain seq x y z
N MET A 1 29.65 -32.21 -34.42
CA MET A 1 30.67 -31.52 -33.61
C MET A 1 29.94 -30.47 -32.79
N GLY A 2 29.46 -30.87 -31.61
CA GLY A 2 28.61 -30.04 -30.76
C GLY A 2 29.47 -29.24 -29.80
N TRP A 3 29.54 -27.94 -30.01
CA TRP A 3 29.98 -27.01 -28.98
C TRP A 3 28.77 -26.73 -28.10
N GLY A 4 28.63 -27.47 -27.01
CA GLY A 4 27.51 -27.45 -26.07
C GLY A 4 27.68 -26.43 -24.95
N GLY A 5 28.26 -25.28 -25.25
CA GLY A 5 28.53 -24.22 -24.28
C GLY A 5 27.46 -23.16 -24.28
N VAL A 6 26.79 -23.00 -23.15
CA VAL A 6 25.96 -21.82 -22.90
C VAL A 6 26.88 -20.71 -22.43
N VAL A 7 26.91 -19.62 -23.19
CA VAL A 7 27.63 -18.40 -22.83
C VAL A 7 26.69 -17.46 -22.10
N ASP A 8 27.02 -17.13 -20.86
CA ASP A 8 26.30 -16.16 -20.05
C ASP A 8 27.21 -14.94 -19.81
N ILE A 9 26.63 -13.75 -19.91
CA ILE A 9 27.35 -12.48 -19.78
C ILE A 9 26.71 -11.65 -18.67
N PHE A 10 27.53 -11.13 -17.76
CA PHE A 10 27.10 -10.32 -16.61
C PHE A 10 27.84 -8.99 -16.53
N CYS A 11 27.14 -7.92 -16.11
CA CYS A 11 27.81 -6.66 -15.74
C CYS A 11 28.77 -6.85 -14.57
N VAL A 12 29.83 -6.02 -14.53
CA VAL A 12 30.87 -6.06 -13.48
C VAL A 12 30.24 -6.11 -12.09
N GLU A 13 29.25 -5.25 -11.83
CA GLU A 13 28.61 -5.18 -10.52
C GLU A 13 27.85 -6.45 -10.14
N CYS A 14 27.06 -7.00 -11.07
CA CYS A 14 26.29 -8.22 -10.81
C CYS A 14 27.19 -9.42 -10.65
N ALA A 15 28.24 -9.52 -11.46
CA ALA A 15 29.24 -10.56 -11.36
C ALA A 15 30.01 -10.48 -10.04
N ASN A 16 30.44 -9.29 -9.62
CA ASN A 16 31.12 -9.11 -8.34
C ASN A 16 30.23 -9.52 -7.16
N LYS A 17 28.93 -9.19 -7.20
CA LYS A 17 27.96 -9.60 -6.17
C LYS A 17 27.75 -11.13 -6.16
N ALA A 18 27.59 -11.73 -7.34
CA ALA A 18 27.32 -13.15 -7.48
C ALA A 18 28.55 -14.01 -7.15
N PHE A 19 29.67 -13.76 -7.81
CA PHE A 19 30.91 -14.55 -7.68
C PHE A 19 31.68 -14.24 -6.41
N GLY A 20 31.45 -13.09 -5.76
CA GLY A 20 31.94 -12.83 -4.41
C GLY A 20 31.29 -13.71 -3.34
N THR A 21 30.10 -14.26 -3.61
CA THR A 21 29.38 -15.16 -2.69
C THR A 21 29.68 -16.63 -2.97
N ALA A 22 29.63 -17.03 -4.24
CA ALA A 22 29.93 -18.40 -4.67
C ALA A 22 30.38 -18.44 -6.14
N LEU A 23 31.32 -19.32 -6.47
CA LEU A 23 31.74 -19.59 -7.84
C LEU A 23 30.75 -20.51 -8.57
N VAL A 24 29.51 -20.03 -8.71
CA VAL A 24 28.42 -20.70 -9.43
C VAL A 24 27.75 -19.69 -10.35
N CYS A 25 27.55 -20.05 -11.61
CA CYS A 25 26.87 -19.20 -12.57
C CYS A 25 25.41 -18.93 -12.13
N PRO A 26 24.99 -17.66 -11.98
CA PRO A 26 23.61 -17.34 -11.62
C PRO A 26 22.57 -17.69 -12.70
N ALA A 27 23.00 -17.88 -13.95
CA ALA A 27 22.13 -18.13 -15.09
C ALA A 27 21.92 -19.62 -15.37
N CYS A 28 22.96 -20.45 -15.22
CA CYS A 28 22.89 -21.87 -15.56
C CYS A 28 23.26 -22.80 -14.39
N GLU A 29 23.49 -22.24 -13.19
CA GLU A 29 23.82 -22.95 -11.95
C GLU A 29 25.06 -23.86 -12.06
N THR A 30 25.89 -23.63 -13.08
CA THR A 30 27.11 -24.41 -13.31
C THR A 30 28.20 -23.93 -12.35
N SER A 31 28.92 -24.88 -11.73
CA SER A 31 30.05 -24.58 -10.85
C SER A 31 31.27 -24.14 -11.67
N LEU A 32 31.81 -22.97 -11.34
CA LEU A 32 32.85 -22.25 -12.07
C LEU A 32 34.19 -22.42 -11.34
N THR A 33 34.81 -23.58 -11.50
CA THR A 33 36.01 -23.96 -10.72
C THR A 33 37.29 -23.91 -11.53
N GLN A 34 37.20 -23.79 -12.86
CA GLN A 34 38.34 -23.68 -13.74
C GLN A 34 38.75 -22.23 -13.93
N GLN A 35 40.02 -22.02 -14.24
CA GLN A 35 40.61 -20.69 -14.41
C GLN A 35 40.02 -19.91 -15.60
N ASP A 36 39.50 -20.62 -16.59
CA ASP A 36 38.89 -20.05 -17.81
C ASP A 36 37.36 -20.03 -17.79
N ASP A 37 36.72 -20.47 -16.69
CA ASP A 37 35.26 -20.46 -16.53
C ASP A 37 34.69 -19.04 -16.40
N ILE A 38 35.55 -18.07 -16.13
CA ILE A 38 35.20 -16.68 -15.79
C ILE A 38 36.21 -15.78 -16.49
N VAL A 39 35.82 -15.19 -17.62
CA VAL A 39 36.69 -14.29 -18.39
C VAL A 39 36.15 -12.87 -18.37
N PHE A 40 37.03 -11.91 -18.13
CA PHE A 40 36.75 -10.48 -18.23
C PHE A 40 36.97 -10.03 -19.68
N VAL A 41 35.92 -9.57 -20.35
CA VAL A 41 35.98 -9.18 -21.76
C VAL A 41 35.52 -7.75 -21.95
N ASP A 42 36.37 -6.93 -22.58
CA ASP A 42 36.00 -5.62 -23.09
C ASP A 42 35.09 -5.78 -24.32
N LEU A 43 33.87 -5.26 -24.23
CA LEU A 43 32.90 -5.33 -25.33
C LEU A 43 33.20 -4.34 -26.47
N ASN A 44 34.00 -3.32 -26.22
CA ASN A 44 34.35 -2.31 -27.22
C ASN A 44 35.86 -2.16 -27.40
N PRO A 45 36.55 -3.23 -27.87
CA PRO A 45 37.99 -3.17 -28.07
C PRO A 45 38.40 -2.15 -29.15
N SER A 46 39.69 -1.86 -29.33
CA SER A 46 40.15 -0.96 -30.40
C SER A 46 40.02 -1.57 -31.80
N GLN A 47 40.02 -0.75 -32.86
CA GLN A 47 39.97 -1.25 -34.24
C GLN A 47 41.23 -2.06 -34.60
N GLU A 48 42.38 -1.67 -34.08
CA GLU A 48 43.66 -2.37 -34.25
C GLU A 48 43.61 -3.75 -33.60
N TYR A 49 43.04 -3.87 -32.39
CA TYR A 49 42.85 -5.16 -31.73
C TYR A 49 41.90 -6.07 -32.53
N ARG A 50 40.75 -5.55 -32.99
CA ARG A 50 39.83 -6.30 -33.86
C ARG A 50 40.51 -6.81 -35.13
N SER A 51 41.32 -5.96 -35.76
CA SER A 51 42.07 -6.33 -36.97
C SER A 51 43.15 -7.37 -36.66
N SER A 52 43.83 -7.25 -35.51
CA SER A 52 44.87 -8.18 -35.07
C SER A 52 44.33 -9.58 -34.82
N ILE A 53 43.18 -9.73 -34.17
CA ILE A 53 42.61 -11.06 -33.85
C ILE A 53 42.05 -11.76 -35.09
N LEU A 54 41.62 -11.01 -36.10
CA LEU A 54 41.09 -11.57 -37.35
C LEU A 54 42.21 -11.89 -38.36
N SER A 55 43.37 -11.25 -38.23
CA SER A 55 44.51 -11.45 -39.12
C SER A 55 45.06 -12.87 -39.02
N GLY A 56 45.21 -13.53 -40.18
CA GLY A 56 45.70 -14.91 -40.26
C GLY A 56 44.64 -16.00 -40.07
N LEU A 57 43.39 -15.64 -39.74
CA LEU A 57 42.28 -16.58 -39.74
C LEU A 57 41.79 -16.84 -41.17
N ARG A 58 41.39 -18.09 -41.41
CA ARG A 58 40.76 -18.47 -42.67
C ARG A 58 39.35 -17.86 -42.77
N PRO A 59 38.86 -17.51 -43.98
CA PRO A 59 37.52 -16.96 -44.16
C PRO A 59 36.41 -17.82 -43.53
N GLU A 60 36.54 -19.14 -43.55
CA GLU A 60 35.54 -20.03 -42.96
C GLU A 60 35.41 -19.86 -41.43
N ILE A 61 36.54 -19.64 -40.73
CA ILE A 61 36.56 -19.43 -39.28
C ILE A 61 35.96 -18.06 -38.95
N ILE A 62 36.28 -17.03 -39.75
CA ILE A 62 35.72 -15.68 -39.55
C ILE A 62 34.20 -15.71 -39.69
N MET A 63 33.68 -16.40 -40.71
CA MET A 63 32.23 -16.55 -40.88
C MET A 63 31.59 -17.33 -39.74
N GLU A 64 32.26 -18.35 -39.19
CA GLU A 64 31.78 -19.08 -38.02
C GLU A 64 31.69 -18.18 -36.78
N ILE A 65 32.71 -17.37 -36.51
CA ILE A 65 32.72 -16.40 -35.41
C ILE A 65 31.57 -15.40 -35.56
N CYS A 66 31.42 -14.80 -36.75
CA CYS A 66 30.31 -13.87 -37.05
C CYS A 66 28.95 -14.52 -36.81
N THR A 67 28.75 -15.75 -37.30
CA THR A 67 27.49 -16.48 -37.14
C THR A 67 27.15 -16.74 -35.67
N ARG A 68 28.13 -17.16 -34.87
CA ARG A 68 27.97 -17.38 -33.43
C ARG A 68 27.66 -16.06 -32.70
N GLY A 69 28.40 -14.99 -33.02
CA GLY A 69 28.18 -13.66 -32.44
C GLY A 69 26.79 -13.09 -32.73
N ILE A 70 26.32 -13.19 -33.98
CA ILE A 70 24.97 -12.76 -34.37
C ILE A 70 23.90 -13.58 -33.65
N SER A 71 24.08 -14.90 -33.58
CA SER A 71 23.12 -15.78 -32.89
C SER A 71 23.01 -15.44 -31.40
N PHE A 72 24.16 -15.18 -30.76
CA PHE A 72 24.23 -14.76 -29.37
C PHE A 72 23.56 -13.40 -29.13
N TRP A 73 23.88 -12.39 -29.95
CA TRP A 73 23.25 -11.07 -29.88
C TRP A 73 21.73 -11.18 -30.06
N THR A 74 21.27 -11.92 -31.08
CA THR A 74 19.85 -12.14 -31.34
C THR A 74 19.14 -12.79 -30.15
N TYR A 75 19.77 -13.78 -29.52
CA TYR A 75 19.26 -14.41 -28.32
C TYR A 75 19.15 -13.39 -27.17
N GLN A 76 20.20 -12.63 -26.90
CA GLN A 76 20.17 -11.60 -25.84
C GLN A 76 19.06 -10.57 -26.07
N THR A 77 18.95 -10.01 -27.28
CA THR A 77 17.90 -9.03 -27.60
C THR A 77 16.50 -9.61 -27.42
N SER A 78 16.28 -10.88 -27.81
CA SER A 78 14.99 -11.55 -27.60
C SER A 78 14.67 -11.73 -26.10
N GLN A 79 15.66 -12.09 -25.29
CA GLN A 79 15.47 -12.27 -23.85
C GLN A 79 15.21 -10.94 -23.14
N GLU A 80 15.90 -9.87 -23.53
CA GLU A 80 15.65 -8.51 -23.02
C GLU A 80 14.23 -8.05 -23.33
N ALA A 81 13.77 -8.23 -24.58
CA ALA A 81 12.41 -7.85 -24.97
C ALA A 81 11.32 -8.56 -24.14
N LYS A 82 11.47 -9.87 -23.93
CA LYS A 82 10.55 -10.64 -23.08
C LYS A 82 10.55 -10.17 -21.63
N TYR A 83 11.72 -9.85 -21.10
CA TYR A 83 11.83 -9.32 -19.74
C TYR A 83 11.14 -7.97 -19.60
N GLN A 84 11.37 -7.06 -20.55
CA GLN A 84 10.70 -5.76 -20.57
C GLN A 84 9.18 -5.92 -20.64
N GLU A 85 8.66 -6.83 -21.48
CA GLU A 85 7.23 -7.15 -21.56
C GLU A 85 6.67 -7.65 -20.20
N MET A 86 7.39 -8.54 -19.52
CA MET A 86 6.96 -9.02 -18.20
C MET A 86 7.01 -7.93 -17.11
N ALA A 87 8.04 -7.09 -17.14
CA ALA A 87 8.16 -5.97 -16.21
C ALA A 87 7.01 -4.98 -16.41
N GLN A 88 6.66 -4.68 -17.66
CA GLN A 88 5.50 -3.88 -18.04
C GLN A 88 4.22 -4.51 -17.50
N LYS A 89 3.97 -5.78 -17.78
CA LYS A 89 2.79 -6.50 -17.27
C LYS A 89 2.68 -6.48 -15.75
N THR A 90 3.80 -6.62 -15.05
CA THR A 90 3.84 -6.54 -13.58
C THR A 90 3.45 -5.15 -13.08
N LEU A 91 3.87 -4.09 -13.78
CA LEU A 91 3.46 -2.71 -13.46
C LEU A 91 1.98 -2.48 -13.77
N GLU A 92 1.48 -2.97 -14.90
CA GLU A 92 0.07 -2.91 -15.27
C GLU A 92 -0.83 -3.61 -14.23
N ASP A 93 -0.42 -4.80 -13.76
CA ASP A 93 -1.13 -5.52 -12.71
C ASP A 93 -1.19 -4.72 -11.41
N LYS A 94 -0.09 -4.06 -11.01
CA LYS A 94 -0.03 -3.19 -9.82
C LYS A 94 -0.92 -1.96 -9.98
N ILE A 95 -0.91 -1.33 -11.15
CA ILE A 95 -1.78 -0.19 -11.47
C ILE A 95 -3.24 -0.62 -11.34
N GLY A 96 -3.63 -1.73 -11.99
CA GLY A 96 -4.99 -2.25 -11.89
C GLY A 96 -5.40 -2.63 -10.46
N GLN A 97 -4.48 -3.12 -9.63
CA GLN A 97 -4.75 -3.35 -8.20
C GLN A 97 -5.03 -2.07 -7.43
N LEU A 98 -4.22 -1.02 -7.65
CA LEU A 98 -4.39 0.29 -7.03
C LEU A 98 -5.68 0.97 -7.47
N GLU A 99 -6.02 0.92 -8.76
CA GLU A 99 -7.29 1.43 -9.28
C GLU A 99 -8.48 0.75 -8.60
N ARG A 100 -8.44 -0.58 -8.46
CA ARG A 100 -9.48 -1.32 -7.73
C ARG A 100 -9.55 -0.92 -6.26
N GLN A 101 -8.43 -0.65 -5.60
CA GLN A 101 -8.39 -0.16 -4.22
C GLN A 101 -9.03 1.23 -4.10
N LEU A 102 -8.68 2.16 -4.99
CA LEU A 102 -9.27 3.50 -5.03
C LEU A 102 -10.79 3.43 -5.25
N GLN A 103 -11.25 2.63 -6.20
CA GLN A 103 -12.68 2.45 -6.47
C GLN A 103 -13.44 1.87 -5.26
N ARG A 104 -12.81 0.97 -4.48
CA ARG A 104 -13.40 0.49 -3.22
C ARG A 104 -13.50 1.59 -2.18
N MET A 105 -12.41 2.31 -1.93
CA MET A 105 -12.38 3.40 -0.96
C MET A 105 -13.38 4.51 -1.31
N THR A 106 -13.50 4.87 -2.60
CA THR A 106 -14.51 5.84 -3.05
C THR A 106 -15.93 5.37 -2.74
N ARG A 107 -16.23 4.08 -2.94
CA ARG A 107 -17.57 3.53 -2.60
C ARG A 107 -17.82 3.53 -1.10
N GLU A 108 -16.84 3.10 -0.30
CA GLU A 108 -16.91 3.08 1.16
C GLU A 108 -17.18 4.49 1.71
N VAL A 109 -16.38 5.47 1.29
CA VAL A 109 -16.56 6.89 1.69
C VAL A 109 -17.93 7.42 1.28
N ASN A 110 -18.43 7.07 0.09
CA ASN A 110 -19.78 7.49 -0.33
C ASN A 110 -20.88 6.85 0.52
N VAL A 111 -20.73 5.58 0.92
CA VAL A 111 -21.68 4.90 1.81
C VAL A 111 -21.67 5.57 3.19
N GLU A 112 -20.49 5.84 3.76
CA GLU A 112 -20.37 6.53 5.04
C GLU A 112 -20.94 7.94 4.98
N LEU A 113 -20.62 8.70 3.92
CA LEU A 113 -21.13 10.06 3.72
C LEU A 113 -22.66 10.10 3.62
N ASN A 114 -23.26 9.13 2.93
CA ASN A 114 -24.72 9.01 2.88
C ASN A 114 -25.29 8.62 4.25
N GLY A 115 -24.65 7.70 4.99
CA GLY A 115 -25.05 7.36 6.36
C GLY A 115 -24.98 8.56 7.32
N PHE A 116 -23.94 9.40 7.21
CA PHE A 116 -23.83 10.64 7.96
C PHE A 116 -24.91 11.66 7.56
N ARG A 117 -25.25 11.77 6.27
CA ARG A 117 -26.37 12.62 5.83
C ARG A 117 -27.71 12.16 6.41
N ASP A 118 -27.98 10.86 6.41
CA ASP A 118 -29.21 10.29 6.93
C ASP A 118 -29.35 10.51 8.44
N THR A 119 -28.27 10.29 9.19
CA THR A 119 -28.23 10.55 10.64
C THR A 119 -28.42 12.03 10.96
N VAL A 120 -27.77 12.94 10.23
CA VAL A 120 -27.98 14.39 10.38
C VAL A 120 -29.44 14.75 10.11
N SER A 121 -30.05 14.23 9.04
CA SER A 121 -31.47 14.48 8.73
C SER A 121 -32.41 13.96 9.83
N ALA A 122 -32.15 12.76 10.36
CA ALA A 122 -32.93 12.18 11.44
C ALA A 122 -32.82 13.02 12.74
N LEU A 123 -31.61 13.43 13.11
CA LEU A 123 -31.38 14.28 14.28
C LEU A 123 -32.04 15.65 14.13
N GLN A 124 -32.01 16.26 12.94
CA GLN A 124 -32.72 17.51 12.66
C GLN A 124 -34.24 17.37 12.90
N LYS A 125 -34.86 16.31 12.36
CA LYS A 125 -36.29 16.03 12.58
C LYS A 125 -36.62 15.80 14.05
N ASN A 126 -35.79 15.04 14.76
CA ASN A 126 -35.97 14.78 16.19
C ASN A 126 -35.86 16.08 17.01
N ALA A 127 -34.89 16.94 16.70
CA ALA A 127 -34.72 18.22 17.37
C ALA A 127 -35.91 19.15 17.15
N GLU A 128 -36.46 19.20 15.94
CA GLU A 128 -37.69 19.95 15.64
C GLU A 128 -38.90 19.39 16.39
N GLN A 129 -39.03 18.07 16.46
CA GLN A 129 -40.10 17.42 17.21
C GLN A 129 -40.01 17.73 18.70
N GLU A 130 -38.81 17.68 19.28
CA GLU A 130 -38.61 17.96 20.70
C GLU A 130 -38.85 19.43 21.04
N LYS A 131 -38.45 20.36 20.15
CA LYS A 131 -38.82 21.78 20.28
C LYS A 131 -40.33 21.98 20.31
N ARG A 132 -41.09 21.28 19.45
CA ARG A 132 -42.56 21.36 19.44
C ARG A 132 -43.18 20.83 20.74
N LYS A 133 -42.70 19.70 21.25
CA LYS A 133 -43.17 19.15 22.54
C LYS A 133 -42.86 20.09 23.71
N SER A 134 -41.66 20.66 23.74
CA SER A 134 -41.26 21.60 24.78
C SER A 134 -42.14 22.85 24.79
N ALA A 135 -42.49 23.38 23.61
CA ALA A 135 -43.44 24.48 23.50
C ALA A 135 -44.83 24.11 24.02
N ASP A 136 -45.37 22.95 23.61
CA ASP A 136 -46.68 22.47 24.08
C ASP A 136 -46.73 22.26 25.60
N LEU A 137 -45.68 21.67 26.19
CA LEU A 137 -45.56 21.53 27.65
C LEU A 137 -45.47 22.88 28.37
N THR A 138 -44.82 23.87 27.77
CA THR A 138 -44.72 25.23 28.32
C THR A 138 -46.11 25.88 28.32
N ASP A 139 -46.86 25.79 27.22
CA ASP A 139 -48.23 26.29 27.13
C ASP A 139 -49.17 25.63 28.16
N GLN A 140 -49.03 24.31 28.34
CA GLN A 140 -49.78 23.56 29.36
C GLN A 140 -49.42 24.01 30.79
N LEU A 141 -48.13 24.22 31.09
CA LEU A 141 -47.67 24.69 32.39
C LEU A 141 -48.20 26.10 32.69
N ASP A 142 -48.19 26.98 31.70
CA ASP A 142 -48.72 28.34 31.82
C ASP A 142 -50.23 28.33 32.09
N GLU A 143 -50.99 27.48 31.39
CA GLU A 143 -52.43 27.33 31.64
C GLU A 143 -52.71 26.75 33.04
N LYS A 144 -51.94 25.76 33.47
CA LYS A 144 -52.05 25.22 34.84
C LYS A 144 -51.71 26.26 35.90
N SER A 145 -50.69 27.08 35.67
CA SER A 145 -50.31 28.18 36.56
C SER A 145 -51.41 29.23 36.67
N ARG A 146 -52.08 29.57 35.56
CA ARG A 146 -53.27 30.46 35.56
C ARG A 146 -54.42 29.84 36.35
N GLN A 147 -54.70 28.54 36.16
CA GLN A 147 -55.75 27.83 36.90
C GLN A 147 -55.48 27.80 38.40
N LEU A 148 -54.23 27.50 38.81
CA LEU A 148 -53.81 27.54 40.21
C LEU A 148 -53.99 28.94 40.81
N SER A 149 -53.53 29.99 40.11
CA SER A 149 -53.69 31.37 40.57
C SER A 149 -55.17 31.76 40.77
N ARG A 150 -56.07 31.33 39.86
CA ARG A 150 -57.52 31.52 40.00
C ARG A 150 -58.07 30.81 41.23
N LEU A 151 -57.72 29.53 41.43
CA LEU A 151 -58.16 28.74 42.59
C LEU A 151 -57.65 29.34 43.90
N GLN A 152 -56.40 29.79 43.93
CA GLN A 152 -55.77 30.42 45.09
C GLN A 152 -56.47 31.73 45.46
N THR A 153 -56.82 32.55 44.47
CA THR A 153 -57.63 33.76 44.66
C THR A 153 -59.01 33.44 45.26
N MET A 154 -59.67 32.37 44.78
CA MET A 154 -60.97 31.94 45.34
C MET A 154 -60.84 31.40 46.78
N TYR A 155 -59.80 30.61 47.05
CA TYR A 155 -59.51 30.07 48.37
C TYR A 155 -59.26 31.20 49.38
N ASP A 156 -58.42 32.18 49.03
CA ASP A 156 -58.16 33.35 49.88
C ASP A 156 -59.42 34.18 50.13
N ARG A 157 -60.30 34.28 49.13
CA ARG A 157 -61.61 34.95 49.27
C ARG A 157 -62.53 34.21 50.25
N GLN A 158 -62.56 32.87 50.22
CA GLN A 158 -63.31 32.06 51.19
C GLN A 158 -62.70 32.13 52.59
N LYS A 159 -61.36 32.11 52.72
CA LYS A 159 -60.68 32.25 54.00
C LYS A 159 -60.93 33.61 54.67
N ARG A 160 -61.05 34.68 53.88
CA ARG A 160 -61.39 36.03 54.36
C ARG A 160 -62.89 36.23 54.60
N ARG A 161 -63.73 35.25 54.30
CA ARG A 161 -65.15 35.27 54.65
C ARG A 161 -65.24 35.02 56.16
N PRO A 162 -65.72 35.99 56.96
CA PRO A 162 -65.71 35.84 58.41
C PRO A 162 -66.64 34.69 58.79
N LEU A 163 -66.06 33.60 59.28
CA LEU A 163 -66.72 32.80 60.30
C LEU A 163 -66.69 33.67 61.57
N PHE A 164 -67.83 33.77 62.25
CA PHE A 164 -67.94 34.45 63.54
C PHE A 164 -66.81 34.04 64.51
N PRO A 165 -66.37 34.93 65.42
CA PRO A 165 -65.08 34.83 66.08
C PRO A 165 -65.10 33.85 67.25
N ALA A 166 -64.05 33.03 67.34
CA ALA A 166 -63.53 32.55 68.61
C ALA A 166 -62.01 32.45 68.47
N GLU A 167 -61.32 33.15 69.36
CA GLU A 167 -59.88 33.35 69.41
C GLU A 167 -59.12 32.03 69.65
N THR A 168 -57.96 31.85 69.01
CA THR A 168 -56.63 31.84 69.67
C THR A 168 -55.52 31.27 68.76
N SER A 169 -54.53 32.14 68.51
CA SER A 169 -53.08 31.92 68.40
C SER A 169 -52.44 30.78 67.56
N SER A 170 -51.52 31.25 66.70
CA SER A 170 -50.12 30.78 66.52
C SER A 170 -49.76 30.02 65.24
N SER A 171 -49.18 30.78 64.30
CA SER A 171 -47.91 30.53 63.59
C SER A 171 -47.51 29.11 63.17
N ALA A 172 -47.39 28.89 61.85
CA ALA A 172 -46.11 28.55 61.21
C ALA A 172 -46.30 28.52 59.68
N LEU A 173 -45.62 29.45 59.02
CA LEU A 173 -45.43 29.45 57.58
C LEU A 173 -44.45 28.33 57.22
N GLN A 174 -44.78 27.50 56.24
CA GLN A 174 -43.75 26.86 55.44
C GLN A 174 -44.14 26.93 53.96
N ARG A 175 -43.61 27.98 53.32
CA ARG A 175 -43.37 28.07 51.88
C ARG A 175 -42.09 27.28 51.61
N SER A 176 -42.15 26.23 50.82
CA SER A 176 -40.97 25.68 50.15
C SER A 176 -41.04 26.05 48.67
N LEU A 177 -40.06 26.87 48.28
CA LEU A 177 -39.81 27.39 46.95
C LEU A 177 -39.50 26.27 45.96
N PHE A 178 -39.89 26.50 44.71
CA PHE A 178 -39.24 25.94 43.53
C PHE A 178 -37.75 26.35 43.55
N ALA A 179 -36.87 25.37 43.45
CA ALA A 179 -35.48 25.55 43.06
C ALA A 179 -35.27 24.75 41.78
N GLU A 180 -34.83 25.45 40.73
CA GLU A 180 -34.08 24.86 39.63
C GLU A 180 -32.78 24.24 40.18
N GLU A 181 -32.42 23.09 39.62
CA GLU A 181 -31.04 22.63 39.40
C GLU A 181 -31.19 21.53 38.33
N GLY A 182 -30.61 21.67 37.13
CA GLY A 182 -29.19 21.79 36.92
C GLY A 182 -28.72 20.47 36.33
N ALA A 183 -28.30 20.52 35.07
CA ALA A 183 -27.88 19.39 34.25
C ALA A 183 -26.85 18.47 34.93
N LEU A 184 -26.98 17.16 34.71
CA LEU A 184 -25.87 16.21 34.79
C LEU A 184 -26.08 15.04 33.83
N LEU A 185 -25.35 15.09 32.71
CA LEU A 185 -24.88 13.92 31.97
C LEU A 185 -23.35 13.91 32.13
N PRO A 186 -22.76 12.76 32.45
CA PRO A 186 -21.47 12.45 31.87
C PRO A 186 -21.48 11.10 31.16
N ASP A 187 -20.79 11.12 30.02
CA ASP A 187 -20.51 10.02 29.12
C ASP A 187 -19.91 8.81 29.82
N THR A 188 -20.36 7.62 29.43
CA THR A 188 -19.63 6.38 29.70
C THR A 188 -18.81 6.01 28.47
N VAL A 189 -17.50 6.18 28.65
CA VAL A 189 -16.43 5.74 27.76
C VAL A 189 -16.38 4.21 27.78
N ALA A 190 -16.65 3.57 26.64
CA ALA A 190 -16.41 2.14 26.44
C ALA A 190 -15.23 1.96 25.48
N ALA A 191 -14.01 2.03 26.02
CA ALA A 191 -12.81 1.56 25.34
C ALA A 191 -12.47 0.16 25.88
N VAL A 192 -12.82 -0.87 25.11
CA VAL A 192 -12.37 -2.24 25.36
C VAL A 192 -11.14 -2.48 24.48
N GLY A 193 -9.99 -2.63 25.14
CA GLY A 193 -8.76 -3.13 24.51
C GLY A 193 -8.69 -4.66 24.51
N ARG A 194 -8.05 -5.21 23.48
CA ARG A 194 -7.26 -6.47 23.42
C ARG A 194 -6.34 -6.31 22.19
N ALA A 195 -5.03 -6.13 22.36
CA ALA A 195 -4.00 -7.15 22.64
C ALA A 195 -3.80 -8.16 21.49
N GLY A 196 -2.60 -8.22 20.91
CA GLY A 196 -2.19 -9.34 20.06
C GLY A 196 -1.11 -9.02 19.04
N SER A 197 0.13 -9.32 19.39
CA SER A 197 1.40 -9.11 18.69
C SER A 197 1.71 -10.06 17.52
N ILE A 198 2.56 -9.56 16.60
CA ILE A 198 3.76 -10.18 15.97
C ILE A 198 3.65 -11.62 15.43
N GLY A 199 3.92 -11.76 14.13
CA GLY A 199 4.38 -13.00 13.50
C GLY A 199 5.32 -12.71 12.33
N VAL A 200 6.60 -13.05 12.50
CA VAL A 200 7.65 -13.08 11.46
C VAL A 200 7.88 -14.54 11.06
N VAL A 201 8.45 -14.71 9.87
CA VAL A 201 9.18 -15.86 9.30
C VAL A 201 8.39 -17.10 8.86
N GLY A 202 8.62 -17.48 7.60
CA GLY A 202 8.23 -18.77 7.04
C GLY A 202 8.68 -18.91 5.59
N GLY A 203 9.99 -19.04 5.38
CA GLY A 203 10.55 -19.48 4.10
C GLY A 203 10.38 -20.99 3.93
N VAL A 204 9.95 -21.39 2.74
CA VAL A 204 9.97 -22.75 2.17
C VAL A 204 9.60 -22.58 0.70
N GLY A 205 10.27 -23.12 -0.31
CA GLY A 205 11.51 -23.87 -0.41
C GLY A 205 11.86 -23.88 -1.91
N HIS A 206 13.13 -23.71 -2.25
CA HIS A 206 13.59 -23.84 -3.63
C HIS A 206 13.63 -25.33 -3.98
N ALA A 207 12.58 -25.81 -4.65
CA ALA A 207 12.63 -27.06 -5.37
C ALA A 207 13.30 -26.76 -6.74
N ALA A 208 14.57 -27.12 -6.85
CA ALA A 208 15.22 -27.29 -8.14
C ALA A 208 14.42 -28.30 -8.97
N LEU A 209 14.23 -28.03 -10.27
CA LEU A 209 14.24 -29.00 -11.37
C LEU A 209 14.02 -28.24 -12.70
N ARG A 210 15.15 -27.99 -13.39
CA ARG A 210 15.29 -27.63 -14.82
C ARG A 210 14.47 -26.44 -15.29
N GLY A 211 14.83 -25.25 -14.82
CA GLY A 211 14.26 -24.00 -15.31
C GLY A 211 14.69 -23.75 -16.76
N ASP A 212 13.70 -23.52 -17.62
CA ASP A 212 13.85 -22.75 -18.85
C ASP A 212 14.88 -21.62 -18.62
N PRO A 213 15.90 -21.44 -19.49
CA PRO A 213 16.90 -20.36 -19.38
C PRO A 213 16.28 -18.98 -19.09
N TYR A 214 15.02 -18.78 -19.49
CA TYR A 214 14.22 -17.61 -19.18
C TYR A 214 13.88 -17.42 -17.69
N GLN A 215 13.58 -18.49 -16.96
CA GLN A 215 13.29 -18.43 -15.51
C GLN A 215 14.55 -18.16 -14.68
N LEU A 216 15.71 -18.64 -15.13
CA LEU A 216 16.98 -18.36 -14.46
C LEU A 216 17.43 -16.91 -14.69
N TYR A 217 17.23 -16.38 -15.91
CA TYR A 217 17.36 -14.95 -16.19
C TYR A 217 16.44 -14.11 -15.29
N GLN A 218 15.16 -14.50 -15.14
CA GLN A 218 14.23 -13.82 -14.21
C GLN A 218 14.68 -13.85 -12.75
N ALA A 219 15.19 -14.99 -12.27
CA ALA A 219 15.67 -15.13 -10.90
C ALA A 219 16.89 -14.24 -10.64
N MET A 220 17.80 -14.16 -11.61
CA MET A 220 18.98 -13.31 -11.55
C MET A 220 18.64 -11.82 -11.60
N VAL A 221 17.76 -11.40 -12.52
CA VAL A 221 17.38 -9.99 -12.64
C VAL A 221 16.58 -9.53 -11.41
N ARG A 222 15.70 -10.37 -10.85
CA ARG A 222 15.00 -10.06 -9.59
C ARG A 222 15.93 -10.00 -8.37
N ARG A 223 16.99 -10.81 -8.35
CA ARG A 223 17.92 -10.91 -7.20
C ARG A 223 19.03 -9.88 -7.25
N TYR A 224 19.49 -9.49 -8.43
CA TYR A 224 20.67 -8.63 -8.62
C TYR A 224 20.38 -7.32 -9.37
N GLY A 225 19.18 -7.13 -9.91
CA GLY A 225 18.76 -5.86 -10.54
C GLY A 225 19.42 -5.58 -11.89
N CYS A 226 19.77 -6.61 -12.66
CA CYS A 226 20.49 -6.43 -13.91
C CYS A 226 19.58 -5.96 -15.04
N ASP A 227 19.70 -4.69 -15.42
CA ASP A 227 19.32 -4.22 -16.76
C ASP A 227 20.51 -4.59 -17.66
N THR A 228 20.34 -5.49 -18.64
CA THR A 228 21.41 -5.87 -19.59
C THR A 228 21.65 -4.77 -20.63
N LYS A 229 21.71 -3.50 -20.22
CA LYS A 229 22.06 -2.34 -21.06
C LYS A 229 23.53 -2.35 -21.48
N ALA A 230 24.02 -3.47 -21.99
CA ALA A 230 25.38 -3.60 -22.53
C ALA A 230 25.48 -3.14 -23.99
N VAL A 231 24.35 -2.85 -24.67
CA VAL A 231 24.37 -2.41 -26.07
C VAL A 231 23.30 -1.34 -26.32
N ARG A 232 23.52 -0.13 -25.81
CA ARG A 232 22.92 1.06 -26.41
C ARG A 232 24.01 2.11 -26.51
N GLU A 233 24.49 2.34 -27.73
CA GLU A 233 25.30 3.52 -28.05
C GLU A 233 24.53 4.76 -27.60
N GLU A 234 24.93 5.35 -26.48
CA GLU A 234 24.67 6.75 -26.20
C GLU A 234 26.00 7.49 -26.28
N SER A 235 26.10 8.28 -27.34
CA SER A 235 26.99 9.41 -27.49
C SER A 235 26.96 10.29 -26.24
N ASN A 236 27.85 10.03 -25.27
CA ASN A 236 28.32 11.01 -24.29
C ASN A 236 29.48 10.43 -23.46
N GLY A 237 30.71 10.59 -23.99
CA GLY A 237 31.86 11.14 -23.25
C GLY A 237 32.36 10.51 -21.94
N HIS A 238 31.84 9.40 -21.43
CA HIS A 238 32.36 8.71 -20.25
C HIS A 238 32.60 7.23 -20.56
N THR A 239 33.87 6.87 -20.66
CA THR A 239 34.35 5.50 -20.91
C THR A 239 34.42 4.78 -19.57
N GLU A 240 33.33 4.14 -19.15
CA GLU A 240 33.44 3.06 -18.16
C GLU A 240 34.00 1.82 -18.87
N PRO A 241 34.90 1.05 -18.24
CA PRO A 241 35.37 -0.19 -18.82
C PRO A 241 34.23 -1.23 -18.73
N ASP A 242 33.49 -1.40 -19.83
CA ASP A 242 32.41 -2.37 -20.01
C ASP A 242 32.99 -3.77 -20.12
N ALA A 243 33.41 -4.28 -18.97
CA ALA A 243 33.99 -5.58 -18.88
C ALA A 243 33.03 -6.58 -18.27
N LEU A 244 32.73 -7.62 -19.03
CA LEU A 244 31.71 -8.56 -18.63
C LEU A 244 32.33 -9.91 -18.35
N PHE A 245 31.73 -10.60 -17.39
CA PHE A 245 32.13 -11.95 -17.04
C PHE A 245 31.45 -12.93 -17.96
N VAL A 246 32.25 -13.70 -18.71
CA VAL A 246 31.82 -14.70 -19.67
C VAL A 246 32.09 -16.08 -19.10
N HIS A 247 31.04 -16.91 -19.01
CA HIS A 247 31.18 -18.34 -18.76
C HIS A 247 31.16 -19.13 -20.07
N GLN A 248 32.01 -20.13 -20.20
CA GLN A 248 32.03 -21.04 -21.35
C GLN A 248 32.25 -22.49 -20.88
N ARG A 249 31.52 -23.45 -21.47
CA ARG A 249 31.84 -24.88 -21.39
C ARG A 249 31.84 -25.55 -22.75
#